data_AF-A0A6F9AKA6-F1
#
_entry.id   AF-A0A6F9AKA6-F1
#
_cell.length_a   1.000
_cell.length_b   1.000
_cell.length_c   1.000
_cell.angle_alpha   90.00
_cell.angle_beta   90.00
_cell.angle_gamma   90.00
#
_symmetry.space_group_name_H-M   'P 1'
#
loop_
_entity.id
_entity.type
_entity.pdbx_description
1 polymer ?
#
loop_
_entity_poly.entity_id
_entity_poly.type
_entity_poly.pdbx_seq_one_letter_code
_entity_poly.pdbx_strand_id
1 'polypeptide(L)' 'MGLIETTQGLLPGAGGSQRLPRAVGFALAEKLIFTGRRAVDIGLAPIAVRMAKEAMNRGMELIPTRDRQEGMAAFKE' A
#
# COMPACT_ATOMS: atom_id res chain seq x y z
N MET A 1 -5.54 -2.71 -1.44
CA MET A 1 -5.71 -1.57 -0.52
C MET A 1 -7.17 -1.47 -0.15
N GLY A 2 -7.51 -1.72 1.12
CA GLY A 2 -8.85 -1.57 1.68
C GLY A 2 -8.73 -1.49 3.19
N LEU A 3 -9.49 -0.59 3.82
CA LEU A 3 -9.55 -0.45 5.26
C LEU A 3 -10.78 -1.22 5.73
N ILE A 4 -10.62 -2.53 5.90
CA ILE A 4 -11.71 -3.43 6.30
C ILE A 4 -12.13 -3.20 7.77
N GLU A 5 -11.30 -2.50 8.56
CA GLU A 5 -11.56 -2.17 9.95
C GLU A 5 -12.93 -1.49 10.11
N THR A 6 -13.31 -0.61 9.18
CA THR A 6 -14.59 0.13 9.27
C THR A 6 -15.80 -0.75 9.00
N THR A 7 -15.64 -1.87 8.30
CA THR A 7 -16.71 -2.88 8.17
C THR A 7 -16.96 -3.65 9.48
N GLN A 8 -16.03 -3.60 10.43
CA GLN A 8 -16.15 -4.18 11.76
C GLN A 8 -16.46 -3.13 12.85
N GLY A 9 -16.82 -1.90 12.44
CA GLY A 9 -17.07 -0.80 13.39
C GLY A 9 -15.81 -0.20 14.00
N LEU A 10 -14.62 -0.54 13.47
CA LEU A 10 -13.33 -0.04 13.94
C LEU A 10 -12.82 1.07 13.03
N LEU A 11 -12.11 2.03 13.62
CA LEU A 11 -11.37 3.02 12.84
C LEU A 11 -10.12 2.37 12.19
N PRO A 12 -9.67 2.90 11.04
CA PRO A 12 -8.49 2.38 10.34
C PRO A 12 -7.23 2.33 11.22
N GLY A 13 -6.60 1.16 11.29
CA GLY A 13 -5.38 0.91 12.05
C GLY A 13 -4.11 1.24 11.26
N ALA A 14 -2.94 1.01 11.87
CA ALA A 14 -1.61 1.20 11.26
C ALA A 14 -1.38 2.58 10.60
N GLY A 15 -2.10 3.62 11.03
CA GLY A 15 -2.05 4.94 10.39
C GLY A 15 -2.79 5.02 9.05
N GLY A 16 -3.76 4.14 8.78
CA GLY A 16 -4.60 4.16 7.59
C GLY A 16 -5.33 5.50 7.40
N SER A 17 -5.84 6.09 8.48
CA SER A 17 -6.48 7.42 8.46
C SER A 17 -5.52 8.56 8.11
N GLN A 18 -4.21 8.37 8.22
CA GLN A 18 -3.19 9.38 7.91
C GLN A 18 -2.48 9.12 6.58
N ARG A 19 -2.23 7.86 6.25
CA ARG A 19 -1.52 7.47 5.01
C ARG A 19 -2.46 7.46 3.82
N LEU A 20 -3.71 7.05 3.99
CA LEU A 20 -4.66 6.96 2.87
C LEU A 20 -5.00 8.34 2.28
N PRO A 21 -5.31 9.40 3.06
CA PRO A 21 -5.56 10.73 2.48
C PRO A 21 -4.36 11.30 1.70
N ARG A 22 -3.13 10.98 2.11
CA ARG A 22 -1.90 11.37 1.40
C ARG A 22 -1.70 10.61 0.09
N ALA A 23 -2.21 9.38 0.00
CA ALA A 23 -2.03 8.53 -1.17
C ALA A 23 -3.08 8.78 -2.26
N VAL A 24 -4.34 9.03 -1.88
CA VAL A 24 -5.47 9.09 -2.83
C VAL A 24 -6.28 10.39 -2.77
N GLY A 25 -5.88 11.34 -1.92
CA GLY A 25 -6.62 12.57 -1.67
C GLY A 25 -7.75 12.40 -0.64
N PHE A 26 -8.15 13.50 -0.01
CA PHE A 26 -9.09 13.50 1.12
C PHE A 26 -10.47 12.97 0.73
N ALA A 27 -11.07 13.50 -0.36
CA ALA A 27 -12.43 13.15 -0.78
C ALA A 27 -12.60 11.65 -1.06
N LEU A 28 -11.59 11.02 -1.67
CA LEU A 28 -11.61 9.60 -1.98
C LEU A 28 -11.29 8.75 -0.74
N ALA A 29 -10.34 9.19 0.09
CA ALA A 29 -9.99 8.51 1.33
C ALA A 29 -11.17 8.48 2.31
N GLU A 30 -11.90 9.58 2.46
CA GLU A 30 -13.11 9.66 3.29
C GLU A 30 -14.17 8.64 2.82
N LYS A 31 -14.43 8.60 1.51
CA LYS A 31 -15.37 7.65 0.91
C LYS A 31 -14.96 6.20 1.15
N LEU A 32 -13.66 5.89 1.08
CA LEU A 32 -13.14 4.54 1.32
C LEU A 32 -13.21 4.15 2.80
N ILE A 33 -12.89 5.09 3.70
CA ILE A 33 -12.93 4.87 5.15
C ILE A 33 -14.38 4.64 5.60
N PHE A 34 -15.29 5.59 5.34
CA PHE A 34 -16.64 5.51 5.88
C PHE A 34 -17.54 4.45 5.22
N THR A 35 -17.20 3.99 4.02
CA THR A 35 -17.97 2.92 3.36
C THR A 35 -17.34 1.55 3.49
N GLY A 36 -16.10 1.45 3.98
CA GLY A 36 -15.36 0.19 4.05
C GLY A 36 -15.11 -0.48 2.68
N ARG A 37 -15.45 0.19 1.57
CA ARG A 37 -15.24 -0.34 0.21
C ARG A 37 -13.75 -0.43 -0.08
N ARG A 38 -13.37 -1.47 -0.81
CA ARG A 38 -11.98 -1.68 -1.21
C ARG A 38 -11.70 -0.92 -2.50
N ALA A 39 -10.43 -0.63 -2.76
CA ALA A 39 -10.00 -0.01 -4.01
C ALA A 39 -10.42 -0.80 -5.27
N VAL A 40 -10.58 -2.13 -5.14
CA VAL A 40 -11.10 -2.99 -6.21
C VAL A 40 -12.56 -2.72 -6.53
N ASP A 41 -13.37 -2.38 -5.52
CA ASP A 41 -14.81 -2.19 -5.65
C ASP A 41 -15.15 -0.84 -6.33
N ILE A 42 -14.18 0.06 -6.46
CA ILE A 42 -14.33 1.39 -7.07
C ILE A 42 -13.46 1.60 -8.31
N GLY A 43 -12.94 0.52 -8.91
CA GLY A 43 -12.19 0.58 -10.17
C GLY A 43 -10.75 1.13 -10.05
N LEU A 44 -10.23 1.34 -8.84
CA LEU A 44 -8.85 1.83 -8.64
C LEU A 44 -7.79 0.72 -8.67
N ALA A 45 -8.19 -0.55 -8.82
CA ALA A 45 -7.26 -1.66 -8.83
C ALA A 45 -6.11 -1.53 -9.86
N PRO A 46 -6.34 -1.13 -11.12
CA PRO A 46 -5.25 -1.00 -12.10
C PRO A 46 -4.24 0.09 -11.70
N ILE A 47 -4.73 1.19 -11.15
CA ILE A 47 -3.90 2.31 -10.68
C ILE A 47 -3.06 1.86 -9.48
N ALA A 48 -3.67 1.16 -8.52
CA ALA A 48 -2.98 0.64 -7.36
C ALA A 48 -1.87 -0.36 -7.73
N VAL A 49 -2.12 -1.24 -8.71
CA VAL A 49 -1.12 -2.19 -9.21
C VAL A 49 0.05 -1.47 -9.90
N ARG A 50 -0.23 -0.46 -10.72
CA ARG A 50 0.81 0.37 -11.36
C ARG A 50 1.68 1.06 -10.30
N MET A 51 1.05 1.73 -9.33
CA MET A 51 1.76 2.41 -8.25
C MET A 51 2.62 1.44 -7.43
N ALA A 52 2.13 0.23 -7.16
CA ALA A 52 2.89 -0.79 -6.45
C ALA A 52 4.11 -1.26 -7.26
N LYS A 53 3.96 -1.52 -8.57
CA LYS A 53 5.08 -1.86 -9.46
C LYS A 53 6.14 -0.77 -9.49
N GLU A 54 5.71 0.48 -9.62
CA GLU A 54 6.65 1.61 -9.68
C GLU A 54 7.38 1.82 -8.35
N ALA A 55 6.67 1.71 -7.23
CA ALA A 55 7.29 1.74 -5.90
C ALA A 55 8.30 0.59 -5.69
N MET A 56 7.99 -0.62 -6.17
CA MET A 56 8.91 -1.75 -6.12
C MET A 56 10.16 -1.51 -6.97
N ASN A 57 9.99 -1.04 -8.20
CA ASN A 57 11.13 -0.74 -9.09
C ASN A 57 12.05 0.31 -8.47
N ARG A 58 11.49 1.41 -7.94
CA ARG A 58 12.26 2.46 -7.27
C ARG A 58 12.92 1.97 -5.97
N GLY A 59 12.22 1.14 -5.19
CA GLY A 59 12.80 0.51 -4.01
C GLY A 59 13.99 -0.37 -4.37
N MET A 60 13.90 -1.13 -5.47
CA MET A 60 14.98 -1.99 -5.95
C MET A 60 16.22 -1.23 -6.41
N GLU A 61 16.06 -0.03 -6.96
CA GLU A 61 17.18 0.87 -7.30
C GLU A 61 17.90 1.42 -6.07
N LEU A 62 17.19 1.60 -4.96
CA LEU A 62 17.74 2.16 -3.72
C LEU A 62 18.43 1.13 -2.82
N ILE A 63 18.21 -0.17 -3.04
CA ILE A 63 18.90 -1.24 -2.30
C ILE A 63 20.34 -1.34 -2.81
N PRO A 64 21.36 -1.05 -1.98
CA PRO A 64 22.76 -1.21 -2.37
C PRO A 64 22.98 -2.63 -2.90
N THR A 65 23.65 -2.74 -4.04
CA THR A 65 23.98 -4.04 -4.66
C THR A 65 24.71 -4.98 -3.71
N ARG A 66 25.44 -4.43 -2.74
CA ARG A 66 26.15 -5.17 -1.69
C ARG A 66 25.22 -5.88 -0.71
N ASP A 67 24.21 -5.21 -0.15
CA ASP A 67 23.20 -5.83 0.74
C ASP A 67 22.39 -6.91 0.02
N ARG A 68 22.12 -6.70 -1.29
CA ARG A 68 21.47 -7.70 -2.14
C ARG A 68 22.34 -8.96 -2.30
N GLN A 69 23.66 -8.82 -2.49
CA GLN A 69 24.55 -9.97 -2.64
C GLN A 69 24.79 -10.68 -1.30
N GLU A 70 25.00 -9.93 -0.21
CA GLU A 70 25.19 -10.46 1.14
C GLU A 70 23.93 -11.22 1.62
N GLY A 71 22.73 -10.68 1.39
CA GLY A 71 21.47 -11.36 1.72
C GLY A 71 21.21 -12.61 0.88
N MET A 72 21.60 -12.62 -0.40
CA MET A 72 21.45 -13.79 -1.28
C MET A 72 22.47 -14.90 -0.97
N ALA A 73 23.66 -14.51 -0.49
CA ALA A 73 24.69 -15.44 -0.01
C ALA A 73 24.28 -16.09 1.32
N ALA A 74 23.64 -15.35 2.21
CA ALA A 74 23.15 -15.85 3.51
C ALA A 74 22.01 -16.89 3.39
N PHE A 75 21.32 -16.95 2.25
CA PHE A 75 20.25 -17.92 1.95
C PHE A 75 20.75 -19.20 1.26
N LYS A 76 22.07 -19.32 1.05
CA LYS A 76 22.69 -20.42 0.29
C LYS A 76 23.35 -21.50 1.17
N GLU A 77 23.19 -21.44 2.49
CA GLU A 77 23.46 -22.54 3.43
C GLU A 77 22.15 -23.16 3.93
#